data_AF-A0AAD6USC1-F1
#
_entry.id   AF-A0AAD6USC1-F1
#
_cell.length_a   1.000
_cell.length_b   1.000
_cell.length_c   1.000
_cell.angle_alpha   90.00
_cell.angle_beta   90.00
_cell.angle_gamma   90.00
#
_symmetry.space_group_name_H-M   'P 1'
#
loop_
_entity.id
_entity.type
_entity.pdbx_description
1 polymer ?
#
loop_
_entity_poly.entity_id
_entity_poly.type
_entity_poly.pdbx_seq_one_letter_code
_entity_poly.pdbx_strand_id
1 'polypeptide(L)'
;MGLLLNNKDDKKGQQDSHGVYFSAHEHIGYSIRFPDTSNTRYGCFSEAAAEIIVNLAVYRELMQFIRNRKMSLAYTNLEKNIWDAINNVRTLVELVVLLWYGQNFSKPVMRVVRARTSTGGLPNLWDMGPVLEGVITHCARVIADPDIIMGLNLSYATASMDGKPWERPEAMYAAHALLPTLPRNEVRVVLVEFLKGAQERWRRFGSDILETQLTDAQKRKALKAMMPATNDANEGWLGAQARVALRRAPNARLEFINAKSQYKHNDTAEFIAAKLNTPAGQQFLRTQAQAISSEGRHQKRKVAQAEHDRQTVGKHREKKTKTGKGIMPPLPPLPPVGGSWRQSGGSLAVVLYFPMLYLYYFSVWV
;
A
#
# COMPACT_ATOMS: atom_id res chain seq x y z
N MET A 1 -3.24 9.83 16.71
CA MET A 1 -3.48 8.48 17.28
C MET A 1 -2.42 7.47 16.90
N GLY A 2 -2.24 7.08 15.62
CA GLY A 2 -1.28 6.01 15.27
C GLY A 2 0.17 6.25 15.75
N LEU A 3 0.68 7.47 15.68
CA LEU A 3 2.01 7.79 16.24
C LEU A 3 2.15 7.55 17.75
N LEU A 4 1.03 7.62 18.49
CA LEU A 4 1.01 7.35 19.93
C LEU A 4 0.71 5.88 20.21
N LEU A 5 -0.27 5.29 19.53
CA LEU A 5 -0.86 3.99 19.88
C LEU A 5 -0.36 2.79 19.05
N ASN A 6 0.33 3.03 17.94
CA ASN A 6 0.96 2.00 17.10
C ASN A 6 2.19 2.62 16.40
N ASN A 7 3.18 2.96 17.22
CA ASN A 7 4.41 3.58 16.74
C ASN A 7 5.34 2.50 16.17
N LYS A 8 6.14 2.86 15.18
CA LYS A 8 7.17 1.98 14.64
C LYS A 8 8.31 1.73 15.65
N ASP A 9 8.57 2.70 16.51
CA ASP A 9 9.54 2.61 17.60
C ASP A 9 8.82 2.20 18.89
N ASP A 10 9.10 0.99 19.36
CA ASP A 10 8.46 0.37 20.52
C ASP A 10 8.73 1.10 21.83
N LYS A 11 9.82 1.88 21.91
CA LYS A 11 10.19 2.66 23.09
C LYS A 11 9.49 4.02 23.18
N LYS A 12 8.91 4.51 22.09
CA LYS A 12 8.34 5.87 22.01
C LYS A 12 6.81 5.90 22.06
N GLY A 13 6.16 4.77 21.79
CA GLY A 13 4.70 4.65 21.79
C GLY A 13 4.11 4.34 23.17
N GLN A 14 2.79 4.51 23.26
CA GLN A 14 1.93 4.02 24.35
C GLN A 14 1.18 2.75 23.93
N GLN A 15 1.66 2.02 22.92
CA GLN A 15 0.96 0.87 22.34
C GLN A 15 0.74 -0.29 23.33
N ASP A 16 1.74 -0.60 24.15
CA ASP A 16 1.59 -1.64 25.18
C ASP A 16 0.68 -1.16 26.32
N SER A 17 0.81 0.11 26.71
CA SER A 17 -0.08 0.71 27.71
C SER A 17 -1.54 0.72 27.22
N HIS A 18 -1.76 1.00 25.93
CA HIS A 18 -3.08 0.92 25.29
C HIS A 18 -3.63 -0.51 25.32
N GLY A 19 -2.83 -1.50 24.89
CA GLY A 19 -3.25 -2.91 24.90
C GLY A 19 -3.57 -3.42 26.29
N VAL A 20 -2.73 -3.11 27.29
CA VAL A 20 -2.96 -3.47 28.69
C VAL A 20 -4.21 -2.79 29.24
N TYR A 21 -4.39 -1.49 28.97
CA TYR A 21 -5.56 -0.76 29.43
C TYR A 21 -6.85 -1.32 28.85
N PHE A 22 -6.90 -1.60 27.54
CA PHE A 22 -8.06 -2.19 26.89
C PHE A 22 -8.36 -3.61 27.42
N SER A 23 -7.34 -4.44 27.65
CA SER A 23 -7.51 -5.76 28.27
C SER A 23 -8.06 -5.68 29.69
N ALA A 24 -7.65 -4.69 30.47
CA ALA A 24 -8.09 -4.50 31.85
C ALA A 24 -9.41 -3.72 31.97
N HIS A 25 -9.90 -3.13 30.88
CA HIS A 25 -11.11 -2.32 30.87
C HIS A 25 -12.36 -3.19 30.95
N GLU A 26 -13.25 -2.93 31.91
CA GLU A 26 -14.43 -3.74 32.20
C GLU A 26 -15.34 -3.96 30.97
N HIS A 27 -15.50 -2.92 30.14
CA HIS A 27 -16.34 -2.98 28.94
C HIS A 27 -15.69 -3.59 27.69
N ILE A 28 -14.35 -3.76 27.67
CA ILE A 28 -13.64 -4.34 26.51
C ILE A 28 -13.15 -5.74 26.85
N GLY A 29 -12.29 -5.88 27.87
CA GLY A 29 -11.80 -7.18 28.34
C GLY A 29 -10.81 -7.90 27.40
N TYR A 30 -10.33 -7.24 26.35
CA TYR A 30 -9.31 -7.80 25.44
C TYR A 30 -8.40 -6.71 24.85
N SER A 31 -7.19 -7.11 24.47
CA SER A 31 -6.21 -6.22 23.85
C SER A 31 -6.58 -5.96 22.39
N ILE A 32 -6.68 -4.68 22.02
CA ILE A 32 -6.86 -4.25 20.64
C ILE A 32 -5.58 -3.59 20.16
N ARG A 33 -5.12 -3.94 18.96
CA ARG A 33 -4.04 -3.19 18.30
C ARG A 33 -4.64 -2.06 17.47
N PHE A 34 -4.24 -0.83 17.76
CA PHE A 34 -4.70 0.32 17.00
C PHE A 34 -4.33 0.20 15.51
N PRO A 35 -5.21 0.58 14.57
CA PRO A 35 -4.93 0.49 13.13
C PRO A 35 -3.63 1.18 12.72
N ASP A 36 -2.92 0.58 11.77
CA ASP A 36 -1.57 0.98 11.38
C ASP A 36 -1.55 2.22 10.46
N THR A 37 -1.94 3.37 11.02
CA THR A 37 -1.99 4.64 10.29
C THR A 37 -0.61 5.26 10.06
N SER A 38 0.44 4.78 10.74
CA SER A 38 1.80 5.30 10.62
C SER A 38 2.51 4.76 9.37
N ASN A 39 2.16 3.55 8.93
CA ASN A 39 2.69 2.94 7.70
C ASN A 39 1.80 3.19 6.46
N THR A 40 0.79 4.08 6.56
CA THR A 40 -0.08 4.51 5.43
C THR A 40 -0.70 3.35 4.62
N ARG A 41 -1.06 2.24 5.30
CA ARG A 41 -1.65 1.09 4.62
C ARG A 41 -3.03 1.46 4.04
N TYR A 42 -3.38 0.92 2.87
CA TYR A 42 -4.70 1.17 2.29
C TYR A 42 -5.82 0.85 3.28
N GLY A 43 -6.74 1.81 3.48
CA GLY A 43 -7.87 1.70 4.41
C GLY A 43 -7.54 1.90 5.90
N CYS A 44 -6.27 2.11 6.29
CA CYS A 44 -5.90 2.25 7.70
C CYS A 44 -6.60 3.43 8.39
N PHE A 45 -6.84 4.54 7.67
CA PHE A 45 -7.48 5.73 8.23
C PHE A 45 -8.97 5.51 8.47
N SER A 46 -9.67 4.81 7.59
CA SER A 46 -11.07 4.45 7.82
C SER A 46 -11.22 3.42 8.93
N GLU A 47 -10.27 2.48 9.07
CA GLU A 47 -10.22 1.56 10.22
C GLU A 47 -9.99 2.30 11.52
N ALA A 48 -9.03 3.24 11.54
CA ALA A 48 -8.76 4.06 12.71
C ALA A 48 -9.98 4.90 13.10
N ALA A 49 -10.68 5.46 12.12
CA ALA A 49 -11.92 6.18 12.37
C ALA A 49 -13.01 5.28 12.96
N ALA A 50 -13.21 4.08 12.40
CA ALA A 50 -14.12 3.08 12.97
C ALA A 50 -13.77 2.73 14.42
N GLU A 51 -12.49 2.46 14.68
CA GLU A 51 -12.01 2.11 16.02
C GLU A 51 -12.21 3.23 17.04
N ILE A 52 -11.87 4.47 16.66
CA ILE A 52 -12.02 5.63 17.54
C ILE A 52 -13.50 5.89 17.85
N ILE A 53 -14.39 5.80 16.85
CA ILE A 53 -15.81 6.09 17.05
C ILE A 53 -16.48 5.02 17.92
N VAL A 54 -16.17 3.74 17.71
CA VAL A 54 -16.71 2.64 18.53
C VAL A 54 -16.28 2.78 19.99
N ASN A 55 -14.99 3.06 20.21
CA ASN A 55 -14.39 3.09 21.55
C ASN A 55 -14.14 4.52 22.06
N LEU A 56 -14.93 5.51 21.60
CA LEU A 56 -14.65 6.94 21.84
C LEU A 56 -14.56 7.29 23.34
N ALA A 57 -15.50 6.76 24.13
CA ALA A 57 -15.50 6.95 25.59
C ALA A 57 -14.23 6.37 26.23
N VAL A 58 -13.91 5.12 25.89
CA VAL A 58 -12.72 4.42 26.41
C VAL A 58 -11.43 5.12 26.00
N TYR A 59 -11.35 5.67 24.78
CA TYR A 59 -10.20 6.46 24.36
C TYR A 59 -10.05 7.75 25.16
N ARG A 60 -11.16 8.41 25.53
CA ARG A 60 -11.11 9.58 26.42
C ARG A 60 -10.61 9.20 27.81
N GLU A 61 -11.10 8.10 28.38
CA GLU A 61 -10.65 7.59 29.68
C GLU A 61 -9.18 7.19 29.66
N LEU A 62 -8.74 6.47 28.62
CA LEU A 62 -7.33 6.12 28.41
C LEU A 62 -6.43 7.37 28.40
N MET A 63 -6.84 8.43 27.70
CA MET A 63 -6.06 9.66 27.65
C MET A 63 -5.96 10.32 29.03
N GLN A 64 -7.04 10.31 29.83
CA GLN A 64 -6.98 10.78 31.22
C GLN A 64 -6.08 9.91 32.08
N PHE A 65 -6.13 8.59 31.92
CA PHE A 65 -5.26 7.64 32.61
C PHE A 65 -3.77 7.89 32.29
N ILE A 66 -3.43 8.09 31.01
CA ILE A 66 -2.06 8.39 30.56
C ILE A 66 -1.54 9.68 31.21
N ARG A 67 -2.38 10.70 31.33
CA ARG A 67 -2.05 11.96 32.02
C ARG A 67 -1.80 11.74 33.51
N ASN A 68 -2.71 11.05 34.18
CA ASN A 68 -2.68 10.88 35.64
C ASN A 68 -1.54 9.97 36.11
N ARG A 69 -1.07 9.05 35.25
CA ARG A 69 0.09 8.20 35.53
C ARG A 69 1.41 8.99 35.62
N LYS A 70 1.48 10.19 35.05
CA LYS A 70 2.71 10.99 35.03
C LYS A 70 2.84 11.82 36.29
N MET A 71 4.07 11.95 36.81
CA MET A 71 4.33 12.84 37.95
C MET A 71 3.92 14.30 37.67
N SER A 72 4.09 14.76 36.43
CA SER A 72 3.72 16.12 36.03
C SER A 72 2.21 16.34 35.93
N LEU A 73 1.41 15.27 35.90
CA LEU A 73 -0.04 15.30 35.67
C LEU A 73 -0.45 16.13 34.45
N ALA A 74 0.42 16.21 33.45
CA ALA A 74 0.25 17.03 32.26
C ALA A 74 0.43 16.21 30.98
N TYR A 75 -0.31 16.61 29.95
CA TYR A 75 -0.15 16.06 28.61
C TYR A 75 1.16 16.52 27.98
N THR A 76 1.80 15.64 27.19
CA THR A 76 2.77 16.10 26.19
C THR A 76 2.06 16.83 25.05
N ASN A 77 2.79 17.59 24.24
CA ASN A 77 2.22 18.27 23.06
C ASN A 77 1.45 17.31 22.14
N LEU A 78 1.99 16.11 21.90
CA LEU A 78 1.33 15.09 21.07
C LEU A 78 0.03 14.57 21.70
N GLU A 79 0.07 14.27 22.99
CA GLU A 79 -1.11 13.78 23.72
C GLU A 79 -2.19 14.85 23.82
N LYS A 80 -1.80 16.11 24.06
CA LYS A 80 -2.73 17.24 24.10
C LYS A 80 -3.44 17.40 22.76
N ASN A 81 -2.69 17.37 21.65
CA ASN A 81 -3.28 17.42 20.31
C ASN A 81 -4.28 16.27 20.08
N ILE A 82 -4.00 15.07 20.60
CA ILE A 82 -4.91 13.93 20.49
C ILE A 82 -6.16 14.12 21.38
N TRP A 83 -5.96 14.57 22.62
CA TRP A 83 -7.04 14.87 23.56
C TRP A 83 -7.98 15.94 22.99
N ASP A 84 -7.42 17.02 22.47
CA ASP A 84 -8.19 18.11 21.86
C ASP A 84 -8.94 17.58 20.63
N ALA A 85 -8.30 16.74 19.80
CA ALA A 85 -8.91 16.15 18.61
C ALA A 85 -10.11 15.22 18.91
N ILE A 86 -10.02 14.32 19.89
CA ILE A 86 -11.14 13.39 20.22
C ILE A 86 -12.32 14.08 20.94
N ASN A 87 -12.10 15.29 21.43
CA ASN A 87 -13.14 16.13 22.03
C ASN A 87 -13.63 17.22 21.06
N ASN A 88 -12.96 17.40 19.91
CA ASN A 88 -13.35 18.37 18.91
C ASN A 88 -14.48 17.83 18.03
N VAL A 89 -15.61 18.53 18.04
CA VAL A 89 -16.80 18.17 17.25
C VAL A 89 -16.50 18.05 15.76
N ARG A 90 -15.72 18.96 15.18
CA ARG A 90 -15.40 18.94 13.73
C ARG A 90 -14.54 17.74 13.36
N THR A 91 -13.58 17.39 14.21
CA THR A 91 -12.79 16.17 14.00
C THR A 91 -13.66 14.92 14.09
N LEU A 92 -14.63 14.86 15.01
CA LEU A 92 -15.59 13.75 15.08
C LEU A 92 -16.45 13.66 13.81
N VAL A 93 -16.86 14.79 13.23
CA VAL A 93 -17.56 14.83 11.93
C VAL A 93 -16.70 14.18 10.84
N GLU A 94 -15.43 14.59 10.72
CA GLU A 94 -14.51 14.01 9.72
C GLU A 94 -14.30 12.50 9.93
N LEU A 95 -14.15 12.05 11.18
CA LEU A 95 -14.01 10.64 11.50
C LEU A 95 -15.25 9.83 11.13
N VAL A 96 -16.45 10.34 11.40
CA VAL A 96 -17.71 9.69 11.00
C VAL A 96 -17.78 9.54 9.47
N VAL A 97 -17.43 10.58 8.72
CA VAL A 97 -17.42 10.53 7.25
C VAL A 97 -16.38 9.53 6.73
N LEU A 98 -15.17 9.49 7.30
CA LEU A 98 -14.13 8.52 6.93
C LEU A 98 -14.55 7.08 7.24
N LEU A 99 -15.23 6.85 8.37
CA LEU A 99 -15.79 5.56 8.75
C LEU A 99 -16.84 5.10 7.74
N TRP A 100 -17.81 5.97 7.42
CA TRP A 100 -18.84 5.66 6.43
C TRP A 100 -18.27 5.37 5.06
N TYR A 101 -17.28 6.16 4.62
CA TYR A 101 -16.58 5.88 3.37
C TYR A 101 -15.88 4.51 3.40
N GLY A 102 -15.25 4.18 4.53
CA GLY A 102 -14.67 2.88 4.79
C GLY A 102 -15.65 1.74 4.57
N GLN A 103 -16.74 1.74 5.35
CA GLN A 103 -17.70 0.63 5.40
C GLN A 103 -18.56 0.51 4.13
N ASN A 104 -18.96 1.62 3.52
CA ASN A 104 -19.91 1.62 2.40
C ASN A 104 -19.27 1.62 1.02
N PHE A 105 -17.98 1.97 0.89
CA PHE A 105 -17.29 2.07 -0.39
C PHE A 105 -15.99 1.24 -0.40
N SER A 106 -15.06 1.56 0.51
CA SER A 106 -13.74 0.94 0.50
C SER A 106 -13.80 -0.57 0.80
N LYS A 107 -14.59 -1.00 1.78
CA LYS A 107 -14.75 -2.42 2.10
C LYS A 107 -15.37 -3.22 0.96
N PRO A 108 -16.49 -2.81 0.35
CA PRO A 108 -17.01 -3.44 -0.87
C PRO A 108 -15.96 -3.61 -1.97
N VAL A 109 -15.19 -2.56 -2.28
CA VAL A 109 -14.10 -2.65 -3.26
C VAL A 109 -13.06 -3.68 -2.84
N MET A 110 -12.62 -3.65 -1.58
CA MET A 110 -11.61 -4.58 -1.07
C MET A 110 -12.10 -6.03 -1.03
N ARG A 111 -13.41 -6.28 -0.87
CA ARG A 111 -13.97 -7.63 -1.00
C ARG A 111 -13.77 -8.17 -2.40
N VAL A 112 -14.01 -7.36 -3.42
CA VAL A 112 -13.78 -7.78 -4.81
C VAL A 112 -12.29 -7.98 -5.07
N VAL A 113 -11.47 -6.99 -4.73
CA VAL A 113 -10.01 -7.04 -4.91
C VAL A 113 -9.35 -8.25 -4.24
N ARG A 114 -9.87 -8.67 -3.07
CA ARG A 114 -9.34 -9.80 -2.31
C ARG A 114 -10.07 -11.11 -2.59
N ALA A 115 -11.18 -11.08 -3.32
CA ALA A 115 -11.92 -12.29 -3.66
C ALA A 115 -11.04 -13.17 -4.54
N ARG A 116 -10.89 -14.43 -4.16
CA ARG A 116 -10.23 -15.40 -5.03
C ARG A 116 -11.14 -15.70 -6.21
N THR A 117 -10.57 -15.73 -7.41
CA THR A 117 -11.24 -16.21 -8.62
C THR A 117 -11.54 -17.71 -8.48
N SER A 118 -12.38 -18.23 -9.35
CA SER A 118 -12.71 -19.67 -9.43
C SER A 118 -11.47 -20.56 -9.64
N THR A 119 -10.38 -19.99 -10.14
CA THR A 119 -9.07 -20.62 -10.34
C THR A 119 -8.12 -20.45 -9.14
N GLY A 120 -8.58 -19.87 -8.03
CA GLY A 120 -7.80 -19.67 -6.81
C GLY A 120 -6.86 -18.45 -6.80
N GLY A 121 -6.80 -17.70 -7.90
CA GLY A 121 -5.98 -16.48 -8.06
C GLY A 121 -6.67 -15.19 -7.58
N LEU A 122 -5.95 -14.07 -7.54
CA LEU A 122 -6.55 -12.75 -7.31
C LEU A 122 -7.20 -12.21 -8.60
N PRO A 123 -8.18 -11.29 -8.51
CA PRO A 123 -8.80 -10.68 -9.68
C PRO A 123 -7.76 -9.91 -10.49
N ASN A 124 -7.92 -9.91 -11.81
CA ASN A 124 -7.08 -9.13 -12.70
C ASN A 124 -7.46 -7.65 -12.60
N LEU A 125 -6.47 -6.76 -12.65
CA LEU A 125 -6.66 -5.31 -12.66
C LEU A 125 -7.67 -4.88 -13.75
N TRP A 126 -7.61 -5.50 -14.93
CA TRP A 126 -8.50 -5.14 -16.04
C TRP A 126 -9.96 -5.51 -15.82
N ASP A 127 -10.25 -6.44 -14.91
CA ASP A 127 -11.62 -6.83 -14.54
C ASP A 127 -12.21 -5.86 -13.50
N MET A 128 -11.45 -4.85 -13.06
CA MET A 128 -11.89 -3.87 -12.07
C MET A 128 -12.79 -2.77 -12.63
N GLY A 129 -12.92 -2.65 -13.96
CA GLY A 129 -13.73 -1.62 -14.63
C GLY A 129 -15.15 -1.48 -14.03
N PRO A 130 -15.95 -2.55 -13.98
CA PRO A 130 -17.29 -2.51 -13.40
C PRO A 130 -17.32 -2.12 -11.92
N VAL A 131 -16.28 -2.48 -11.15
CA VAL A 131 -16.18 -2.10 -9.73
C VAL A 131 -15.94 -0.60 -9.60
N LEU A 132 -15.06 -0.03 -10.42
CA LEU A 132 -14.75 1.39 -10.43
C LEU A 132 -15.98 2.21 -10.85
N GLU A 133 -16.70 1.77 -11.89
CA GLU A 133 -17.98 2.37 -12.30
C GLU A 133 -19.02 2.30 -11.18
N GLY A 134 -19.11 1.15 -10.49
CA GLY A 134 -19.98 0.96 -9.34
C GLY A 134 -19.70 1.95 -8.21
N VAL A 135 -18.42 2.18 -7.88
CA VAL A 135 -18.01 3.18 -6.86
C VAL A 135 -18.42 4.58 -7.31
N ILE A 136 -18.12 4.97 -8.55
CA ILE A 136 -18.43 6.31 -9.08
C ILE A 136 -19.95 6.56 -9.08
N THR A 137 -20.72 5.56 -9.47
CA THR A 137 -22.18 5.59 -9.51
C THR A 137 -22.77 5.67 -8.10
N HIS A 138 -22.25 4.88 -7.16
CA HIS A 138 -22.69 4.92 -5.77
C HIS A 138 -22.35 6.25 -5.10
N CYS A 139 -21.16 6.83 -5.38
CA CYS A 139 -20.83 8.18 -4.95
C CYS A 139 -21.86 9.19 -5.46
N ALA A 140 -22.23 9.13 -6.75
CA ALA A 140 -23.24 10.03 -7.32
C ALA A 140 -24.60 9.88 -6.62
N ARG A 141 -25.00 8.63 -6.34
CA ARG A 141 -26.24 8.31 -5.64
C ARG A 141 -26.30 8.93 -4.24
N VAL A 142 -25.22 8.77 -3.45
CA VAL A 142 -25.16 9.32 -2.09
C VAL A 142 -24.95 10.84 -2.07
N ILE A 143 -24.30 11.42 -3.09
CA ILE A 143 -24.21 12.88 -3.24
C ILE A 143 -25.60 13.48 -3.50
N ALA A 144 -26.41 12.83 -4.34
CA ALA A 144 -27.77 13.25 -4.63
C ALA A 144 -28.70 13.11 -3.41
N ASP A 145 -28.56 12.01 -2.66
CA ASP A 145 -29.30 11.76 -1.43
C ASP A 145 -28.39 11.25 -0.30
N PRO A 146 -27.83 12.16 0.53
CA PRO A 146 -26.98 11.79 1.66
C PRO A 146 -27.72 11.00 2.75
N ASP A 147 -29.06 11.06 2.81
CA ASP A 147 -29.83 10.35 3.81
C ASP A 147 -29.85 8.82 3.57
N ILE A 148 -29.37 8.35 2.42
CA ILE A 148 -29.10 6.92 2.17
C ILE A 148 -28.14 6.35 3.22
N ILE A 149 -27.14 7.13 3.64
CA ILE A 149 -26.18 6.73 4.68
C ILE A 149 -26.53 7.37 6.02
N MET A 150 -26.99 8.63 6.04
CA MET A 150 -27.25 9.36 7.28
C MET A 150 -28.62 9.09 7.91
N GLY A 151 -29.53 8.45 7.18
CA GLY A 151 -30.93 8.28 7.55
C GLY A 151 -31.15 7.36 8.76
N LEU A 152 -32.32 7.50 9.39
CA LEU A 152 -32.74 6.67 10.53
C LEU A 152 -33.03 5.21 10.11
N ASN A 153 -33.47 5.01 8.86
CA ASN A 153 -33.72 3.68 8.29
C ASN A 153 -32.44 3.09 7.70
N LEU A 154 -31.39 3.05 8.53
CA LEU A 154 -30.07 2.59 8.13
C LEU A 154 -30.12 1.08 7.79
N SER A 155 -29.81 0.74 6.54
CA SER A 155 -29.70 -0.64 6.09
C SER A 155 -28.47 -0.83 5.22
N TYR A 156 -27.72 -1.91 5.44
CA TYR A 156 -26.56 -2.23 4.62
C TYR A 156 -26.95 -2.48 3.16
N ALA A 157 -28.19 -2.93 2.90
CA ALA A 157 -28.67 -3.24 1.56
C ALA A 157 -28.74 -1.99 0.66
N THR A 158 -29.00 -0.82 1.24
CA THR A 158 -29.11 0.45 0.52
C THR A 158 -27.86 1.31 0.67
N ALA A 159 -27.23 1.30 1.85
CA ALA A 159 -26.06 2.13 2.15
C ALA A 159 -24.75 1.56 1.58
N SER A 160 -24.55 0.24 1.63
CA SER A 160 -23.34 -0.39 1.08
C SER A 160 -23.41 -0.44 -0.45
N MET A 161 -22.30 -0.12 -1.12
CA MET A 161 -22.19 -0.17 -2.58
C MET A 161 -22.58 -1.53 -3.17
N ASP A 162 -22.20 -2.62 -2.49
CA ASP A 162 -22.47 -3.99 -2.94
C ASP A 162 -23.71 -4.62 -2.29
N GLY A 163 -24.44 -3.87 -1.46
CA GLY A 163 -25.61 -4.35 -0.74
C GLY A 163 -25.33 -5.47 0.28
N LYS A 164 -24.07 -5.76 0.60
CA LYS A 164 -23.68 -6.79 1.57
C LYS A 164 -23.51 -6.20 2.98
N PRO A 165 -23.60 -7.02 4.05
CA PRO A 165 -23.39 -6.57 5.41
C PRO A 165 -22.06 -5.82 5.59
N TRP A 166 -22.03 -4.81 6.45
CA TRP A 166 -20.79 -4.10 6.77
C TRP A 166 -19.80 -5.02 7.47
N GLU A 167 -18.50 -4.76 7.31
CA GLU A 167 -17.47 -5.54 8.00
C GLU A 167 -17.46 -5.23 9.50
N ARG A 168 -17.75 -3.98 9.87
CA ARG A 168 -17.90 -3.52 11.24
C ARG A 168 -19.27 -2.86 11.43
N PRO A 169 -20.36 -3.63 11.57
CA PRO A 169 -21.69 -3.06 11.79
C PRO A 169 -21.77 -2.22 13.07
N GLU A 170 -21.04 -2.60 14.12
CA GLU A 170 -20.94 -1.85 15.38
C GLU A 170 -20.43 -0.42 15.16
N ALA A 171 -19.51 -0.22 14.21
CA ALA A 171 -18.98 1.10 13.88
C ALA A 171 -20.03 1.99 13.20
N MET A 172 -20.88 1.40 12.36
CA MET A 172 -21.99 2.12 11.74
C MET A 172 -23.02 2.54 12.80
N TYR A 173 -23.39 1.64 13.70
CA TYR A 173 -24.33 1.98 14.78
C TYR A 173 -23.75 3.01 15.75
N ALA A 174 -22.46 2.92 16.11
CA ALA A 174 -21.79 3.90 16.94
C ALA A 174 -21.77 5.30 16.29
N ALA A 175 -21.51 5.37 14.98
CA ALA A 175 -21.60 6.63 14.24
C ALA A 175 -23.02 7.22 14.28
N HIS A 176 -24.05 6.41 14.09
CA HIS A 176 -25.45 6.86 14.16
C HIS A 176 -25.89 7.26 15.58
N ALA A 177 -25.39 6.57 16.60
CA ALA A 177 -25.61 6.96 18.00
C ALA A 177 -24.92 8.30 18.32
N LEU A 178 -23.81 8.63 17.65
CA LEU A 178 -23.11 9.90 17.80
C LEU A 178 -23.77 11.05 17.02
N LEU A 179 -24.47 10.77 15.92
CA LEU A 179 -25.07 11.79 15.05
C LEU A 179 -25.92 12.85 15.78
N PRO A 180 -26.78 12.51 16.77
CA PRO A 180 -27.57 13.51 17.48
C PRO A 180 -26.73 14.55 18.24
N THR A 181 -25.48 14.21 18.59
CA THR A 181 -24.55 15.11 19.29
C THR A 181 -23.73 15.99 18.34
N LEU A 182 -23.77 15.69 17.03
CA LEU A 182 -23.02 16.40 16.00
C LEU A 182 -23.92 17.38 15.23
N PRO A 183 -23.38 18.49 14.69
CA PRO A 183 -24.14 19.38 13.82
C PRO A 183 -24.52 18.65 12.52
N ARG A 184 -25.75 18.15 12.44
CA ARG A 184 -26.22 17.29 11.32
C ARG A 184 -26.02 17.93 9.94
N ASN A 185 -26.19 19.24 9.84
CA ASN A 185 -25.97 19.98 8.59
C ASN A 185 -24.48 19.98 8.19
N GLU A 186 -23.57 20.12 9.15
CA GLU A 186 -22.12 20.07 8.90
C GLU A 186 -21.71 18.67 8.46
N VAL A 187 -22.22 17.62 9.11
CA VAL A 187 -21.99 16.23 8.70
C VAL A 187 -22.42 15.99 7.26
N ARG A 188 -23.61 16.49 6.87
CA ARG A 188 -24.09 16.38 5.48
C ARG A 188 -23.16 17.07 4.50
N VAL A 189 -22.76 18.31 4.79
CA VAL A 189 -21.89 19.09 3.90
C VAL A 189 -20.54 18.40 3.74
N VAL A 190 -19.91 17.97 4.85
CA VAL A 190 -18.62 17.29 4.82
C VAL A 190 -18.70 15.96 4.06
N LEU A 191 -19.77 15.18 4.26
CA LEU A 191 -19.97 13.92 3.53
C LEU A 191 -20.06 14.18 2.01
N VAL A 192 -20.87 15.15 1.60
CA VAL A 192 -21.07 15.47 0.18
C VAL A 192 -19.77 15.95 -0.47
N GLU A 193 -19.07 16.90 0.16
CA GLU A 193 -17.81 17.43 -0.38
C GLU A 193 -16.71 16.36 -0.41
N PHE A 194 -16.62 15.52 0.63
CA PHE A 194 -15.71 14.39 0.64
C PHE A 194 -15.99 13.42 -0.52
N LEU A 195 -17.26 13.08 -0.75
CA LEU A 195 -17.64 12.16 -1.82
C LEU A 195 -17.45 12.74 -3.22
N LYS A 196 -17.64 14.05 -3.42
CA LYS A 196 -17.29 14.73 -4.68
C LYS A 196 -15.80 14.56 -4.97
N GLY A 197 -14.95 14.85 -3.98
CA GLY A 197 -13.50 14.66 -4.10
C GLY A 197 -13.11 13.20 -4.32
N ALA A 198 -13.76 12.27 -3.62
CA ALA A 198 -13.53 10.84 -3.82
C ALA A 198 -13.93 10.38 -5.23
N GLN A 199 -15.10 10.79 -5.72
CA GLN A 199 -15.60 10.47 -7.06
C GLN A 199 -14.63 10.94 -8.15
N GLU A 200 -14.15 12.19 -8.05
CA GLU A 200 -13.16 12.73 -8.98
C GLU A 200 -11.86 11.91 -8.95
N ARG A 201 -11.35 11.57 -7.76
CA ARG A 201 -10.14 10.76 -7.63
C ARG A 201 -10.32 9.36 -8.19
N TRP A 202 -11.48 8.73 -8.02
CA TRP A 202 -11.77 7.43 -8.62
C TRP A 202 -11.81 7.47 -10.15
N ARG A 203 -12.36 8.54 -10.73
CA ARG A 203 -12.31 8.74 -12.19
C ARG A 203 -10.88 8.86 -12.70
N ARG A 204 -10.06 9.69 -12.03
CA ARG A 204 -8.64 9.86 -12.38
C ARG A 204 -7.83 8.59 -12.15
N PHE A 205 -8.09 7.85 -11.08
CA PHE A 205 -7.41 6.59 -10.77
C PHE A 205 -7.77 5.49 -11.77
N GLY A 206 -9.03 5.47 -12.21
CA GLY A 206 -9.57 4.48 -13.12
C GLY A 206 -9.45 4.84 -14.60
N SER A 207 -8.93 6.01 -14.98
CA SER A 207 -8.97 6.49 -16.38
C SER A 207 -8.38 5.46 -17.34
N ASP A 208 -7.23 4.87 -16.98
CA ASP A 208 -6.56 3.87 -17.81
C ASP A 208 -7.37 2.58 -17.99
N ILE A 209 -8.32 2.29 -17.11
CA ILE A 209 -9.17 1.09 -17.16
C ILE A 209 -10.53 1.43 -17.80
N LEU A 210 -11.09 2.60 -17.49
CA LEU A 210 -12.41 3.07 -17.91
C LEU A 210 -12.39 3.63 -19.35
N GLU A 211 -11.32 4.34 -19.73
CA GLU A 211 -11.19 4.97 -21.04
C GLU A 211 -10.58 4.03 -22.09
N THR A 212 -9.81 3.03 -21.64
CA THR A 212 -9.16 2.09 -22.55
C THR A 212 -10.17 1.04 -23.03
N GLN A 213 -10.74 1.27 -24.21
CA GLN A 213 -11.40 0.20 -24.97
C GLN A 213 -10.35 -0.75 -25.54
N LEU A 214 -9.88 -1.69 -24.71
CA LEU A 214 -9.00 -2.75 -25.19
C LEU A 214 -9.75 -3.57 -26.26
N THR A 215 -9.15 -3.70 -27.44
CA THR A 215 -9.60 -4.66 -28.46
C THR A 215 -9.59 -6.08 -27.88
N ASP A 216 -10.39 -7.00 -28.42
CA ASP A 216 -10.43 -8.38 -27.93
C ASP A 216 -9.05 -9.06 -27.94
N ALA A 217 -8.20 -8.71 -28.90
CA ALA A 217 -6.82 -9.18 -28.96
C ALA A 217 -5.96 -8.64 -27.80
N GLN A 218 -6.11 -7.36 -27.44
CA GLN A 218 -5.43 -6.75 -26.30
C GLN A 218 -5.98 -7.27 -24.98
N LYS A 219 -7.30 -7.48 -24.84
CA LYS A 219 -7.93 -8.14 -23.68
C LYS A 219 -7.38 -9.55 -23.49
N ARG A 220 -7.27 -10.35 -24.56
CA ARG A 220 -6.64 -11.68 -24.51
C ARG A 220 -5.17 -11.64 -24.12
N LYS A 221 -4.43 -10.60 -24.54
CA LYS A 221 -3.02 -10.40 -24.16
C LYS A 221 -2.88 -9.94 -22.71
N ALA A 222 -3.80 -9.10 -22.25
CA ALA A 222 -3.90 -8.62 -20.87
C ALA A 222 -4.34 -9.73 -19.89
N LEU A 223 -5.25 -10.62 -20.31
CA LEU A 223 -5.58 -11.85 -19.56
C LEU A 223 -4.36 -12.77 -19.40
N LYS A 224 -3.49 -12.84 -20.42
CA LYS A 224 -2.22 -13.58 -20.35
C LYS A 224 -1.17 -12.88 -19.48
N ALA A 225 -1.23 -11.55 -19.38
CA ALA A 225 -0.42 -10.73 -18.49
C ALA A 225 -1.16 -10.52 -17.16
N MET A 226 -1.31 -11.60 -16.39
CA MET A 226 -1.96 -11.56 -15.08
C MET A 226 -1.30 -10.50 -14.18
N MET A 227 -2.04 -9.43 -13.88
CA MET A 227 -1.64 -8.37 -12.96
C MET A 227 -2.68 -8.30 -11.82
N PRO A 228 -2.31 -8.72 -10.60
CA PRO A 228 -3.16 -8.53 -9.44
C PRO A 228 -3.68 -7.09 -9.32
N ALA A 229 -4.97 -6.97 -8.99
CA ALA A 229 -5.68 -5.69 -8.91
C ALA A 229 -5.12 -4.69 -7.89
N THR A 230 -4.23 -5.09 -6.97
CA THR A 230 -3.59 -4.17 -6.03
C THR A 230 -2.07 -4.26 -6.02
N ASN A 231 -1.48 -3.09 -5.81
CA ASN A 231 -0.04 -2.94 -5.70
C ASN A 231 0.54 -3.68 -4.48
N ASP A 232 -0.17 -3.82 -3.36
CA ASP A 232 0.32 -4.57 -2.18
C ASP A 232 0.60 -6.05 -2.52
N ALA A 233 -0.30 -6.68 -3.28
CA ALA A 233 -0.08 -8.03 -3.78
C ALA A 233 1.06 -8.08 -4.81
N ASN A 234 1.15 -7.08 -5.69
CA ASN A 234 2.24 -6.98 -6.67
C ASN A 234 3.60 -6.77 -5.99
N GLU A 235 3.68 -5.94 -4.95
CA GLU A 235 4.87 -5.65 -4.15
C GLU A 235 5.25 -6.84 -3.27
N GLY A 236 4.27 -7.49 -2.65
CA GLY A 236 4.47 -8.73 -1.90
C GLY A 236 4.99 -9.85 -2.80
N TRP A 237 4.45 -9.96 -4.03
CA TRP A 237 4.89 -10.92 -5.03
C TRP A 237 6.26 -10.57 -5.61
N LEU A 238 6.53 -9.31 -5.95
CA LEU A 238 7.86 -8.85 -6.38
C LEU A 238 8.88 -9.02 -5.25
N GLY A 239 8.51 -8.78 -4.00
CA GLY A 239 9.33 -9.03 -2.82
C GLY A 239 9.62 -10.53 -2.67
N ALA A 240 8.59 -11.37 -2.68
CA ALA A 240 8.75 -12.81 -2.57
C ALA A 240 9.52 -13.40 -3.76
N GLN A 241 9.32 -12.89 -4.97
CA GLN A 241 9.96 -13.43 -6.17
C GLN A 241 11.33 -12.83 -6.42
N ALA A 242 11.46 -11.51 -6.50
CA ALA A 242 12.75 -10.89 -6.77
C ALA A 242 13.66 -10.97 -5.55
N ARG A 243 13.23 -10.54 -4.35
CA ARG A 243 14.14 -10.51 -3.18
C ARG A 243 14.52 -11.92 -2.71
N VAL A 244 13.59 -12.87 -2.61
CA VAL A 244 13.95 -14.24 -2.18
C VAL A 244 14.70 -14.99 -3.28
N ALA A 245 14.34 -14.84 -4.56
CA ALA A 245 15.10 -15.50 -5.62
C ALA A 245 16.50 -14.91 -5.77
N LEU A 246 16.68 -13.59 -5.64
CA LEU A 246 18.01 -12.97 -5.64
C LEU A 246 18.84 -13.35 -4.42
N ARG A 247 18.22 -13.63 -3.26
CA ARG A 247 18.96 -14.22 -2.11
C ARG A 247 19.45 -15.64 -2.40
N ARG A 248 18.66 -16.45 -3.10
CA ARG A 248 19.02 -17.83 -3.45
C ARG A 248 19.93 -17.94 -4.68
N ALA A 249 19.82 -16.98 -5.59
CA ALA A 249 20.56 -16.91 -6.85
C ALA A 249 20.85 -15.44 -7.19
N PRO A 250 21.88 -14.82 -6.58
CA PRO A 250 22.16 -13.39 -6.72
C PRO A 250 22.55 -12.97 -8.15
N ASN A 251 23.07 -13.91 -8.93
CA ASN A 251 23.41 -13.70 -10.34
C ASN A 251 22.24 -13.96 -11.29
N ALA A 252 21.06 -14.32 -10.78
CA ALA A 252 19.88 -14.55 -11.61
C ALA A 252 19.39 -13.24 -12.22
N ARG A 253 19.15 -13.27 -13.54
CA ARG A 253 18.63 -12.12 -14.27
C ARG A 253 17.15 -11.90 -13.94
N LEU A 254 16.71 -10.65 -13.83
CA LEU A 254 15.32 -10.31 -13.55
C LEU A 254 14.36 -10.92 -14.59
N GLU A 255 14.76 -10.93 -15.86
CA GLU A 255 14.00 -11.55 -16.96
C GLU A 255 13.77 -13.05 -16.74
N PHE A 256 14.79 -13.75 -16.22
CA PHE A 256 14.69 -15.17 -15.89
C PHE A 256 13.78 -15.40 -14.68
N ILE A 257 13.86 -14.56 -13.65
CA ILE A 257 12.99 -14.64 -12.47
C ILE A 257 11.53 -14.44 -12.89
N ASN A 258 11.25 -13.42 -13.72
CA ASN A 258 9.91 -13.13 -14.23
C ASN A 258 9.38 -14.26 -15.13
N ALA A 259 10.21 -14.79 -16.04
CA ALA A 259 9.81 -15.89 -16.92
C ALA A 259 9.52 -17.18 -16.14
N LYS A 260 10.36 -17.53 -15.16
CA LYS A 260 10.16 -18.68 -14.27
C LYS A 260 8.87 -18.56 -13.46
N SER A 261 8.56 -17.35 -13.03
CA SER A 261 7.35 -17.05 -12.30
C SER A 261 6.10 -17.22 -13.16
N GLN A 262 6.08 -16.59 -14.35
CA GLN A 262 4.98 -16.75 -15.31
C GLN A 262 4.79 -18.21 -15.72
N TYR A 263 5.88 -18.94 -15.93
CA TYR A 263 5.85 -20.36 -16.26
C TYR A 263 5.11 -21.20 -15.22
N LYS A 264 5.32 -20.90 -13.93
CA LYS A 264 4.65 -21.59 -12.82
C LYS A 264 3.20 -21.15 -12.65
N HIS A 265 2.90 -19.88 -12.86
CA HIS A 265 1.60 -19.33 -12.51
C HIS A 265 0.54 -19.53 -13.59
N ASN A 266 0.96 -19.58 -14.86
CA ASN A 266 0.08 -19.75 -16.01
C ASN A 266 -0.03 -21.23 -16.44
N ASP A 267 0.32 -22.18 -15.56
CA ASP A 267 0.39 -23.63 -15.85
C ASP A 267 1.08 -23.95 -17.18
N THR A 268 2.11 -23.15 -17.51
CA THR A 268 2.78 -23.21 -18.82
C THR A 268 3.48 -24.56 -19.00
N ALA A 269 3.86 -25.22 -17.89
CA ALA A 269 4.38 -26.57 -17.88
C ALA A 269 3.37 -27.58 -18.47
N GLU A 270 2.11 -27.53 -18.02
CA GLU A 270 1.06 -28.43 -18.50
C GLU A 270 0.71 -28.14 -19.95
N PHE A 271 0.64 -26.86 -20.33
CA PHE A 271 0.43 -26.47 -21.72
C PHE A 271 1.55 -26.97 -22.65
N ILE A 272 2.81 -26.82 -22.22
CA ILE A 272 3.96 -27.31 -23.00
C ILE A 272 3.92 -28.84 -23.09
N ALA A 273 3.65 -29.53 -21.99
CA ALA A 273 3.54 -30.98 -21.97
C ALA A 273 2.41 -31.50 -22.88
N ALA A 274 1.25 -30.83 -22.88
CA ALA A 274 0.07 -31.27 -23.62
C ALA A 274 0.07 -30.87 -25.11
N LYS A 275 0.66 -29.72 -25.47
CA LYS A 275 0.52 -29.11 -26.82
C LYS A 275 1.83 -28.91 -27.56
N LEU A 276 2.97 -28.88 -26.86
CA LEU A 276 4.27 -28.56 -27.45
C LEU A 276 5.34 -29.65 -27.18
N ASN A 277 4.94 -30.80 -26.63
CA ASN A 277 5.81 -31.97 -26.45
C ASN A 277 5.94 -32.80 -27.74
N THR A 278 6.12 -32.11 -28.86
CA THR A 278 6.41 -32.71 -30.17
C THR A 278 7.77 -32.19 -30.66
N PRO A 279 8.49 -32.93 -31.51
CA PRO A 279 9.79 -32.49 -32.04
C PRO A 279 9.72 -31.11 -32.71
N ALA A 280 8.65 -30.84 -33.47
CA ALA A 280 8.39 -29.56 -34.11
C ALA A 280 8.09 -28.43 -33.10
N GLY A 281 7.28 -28.70 -32.06
CA GLY A 281 6.99 -27.74 -30.99
C GLY A 281 8.26 -27.36 -30.19
N GLN A 282 9.10 -28.34 -29.88
CA GLN A 282 10.39 -28.12 -29.19
C GLN A 282 11.41 -27.40 -30.07
N GLN A 283 11.41 -27.63 -31.38
CA GLN A 283 12.23 -26.88 -32.32
C GLN A 283 11.78 -25.40 -32.38
N PHE A 284 10.47 -25.15 -32.48
CA PHE A 284 9.92 -23.80 -32.45
C PHE A 284 10.28 -23.04 -31.16
N LEU A 285 10.16 -23.67 -29.99
CA LEU A 285 10.54 -23.06 -28.71
C LEU A 285 12.03 -22.70 -28.66
N ARG A 286 12.91 -23.56 -29.18
CA ARG A 286 14.36 -23.29 -29.24
C ARG A 286 14.68 -22.12 -30.16
N THR A 287 14.06 -22.06 -31.34
CA THR A 287 14.24 -20.94 -32.28
C THR A 287 13.77 -19.63 -31.67
N GLN A 288 12.62 -19.62 -30.99
CA GLN A 288 12.12 -18.43 -30.29
C GLN A 288 13.02 -18.00 -29.12
N ALA A 289 13.53 -18.94 -28.32
CA ALA A 289 14.46 -18.63 -27.24
C ALA A 289 15.78 -18.03 -27.77
N GLN A 290 16.27 -18.52 -28.91
CA GLN A 290 17.45 -17.96 -29.59
C GLN A 290 17.19 -16.54 -30.10
N ALA A 291 16.05 -16.28 -30.73
CA ALA A 291 15.65 -14.94 -31.17
C ALA A 291 15.55 -13.96 -29.99
N ILE A 292 14.91 -14.35 -28.88
CA ILE A 292 14.83 -13.52 -27.67
C ILE A 292 16.22 -13.25 -27.08
N SER A 293 17.11 -14.23 -27.09
CA SER A 293 18.48 -14.07 -26.58
C SER A 293 19.34 -13.16 -27.46
N SER A 294 19.13 -13.15 -28.78
CA SER A 294 19.89 -12.32 -29.72
C SER A 294 19.48 -10.84 -29.68
N GLU A 295 18.29 -10.50 -29.17
CA GLU A 295 17.79 -9.12 -29.05
C GLU A 295 18.56 -8.25 -28.03
N GLY A 296 19.35 -8.86 -27.15
CA GLY A 296 20.24 -8.13 -26.22
C GLY A 296 19.52 -7.25 -25.19
N ARG A 297 18.24 -7.50 -24.91
CA ARG A 297 17.39 -6.66 -24.03
C ARG A 297 18.02 -6.34 -22.68
N HIS A 298 18.66 -7.33 -22.07
CA HIS A 298 19.34 -7.18 -20.79
C HIS A 298 20.51 -6.18 -20.84
N GLN A 299 21.30 -6.21 -21.92
CA GLN A 299 22.41 -5.27 -22.09
C GLN A 299 21.87 -3.85 -22.31
N LYS A 300 20.81 -3.71 -23.11
CA LYS A 300 20.10 -2.43 -23.31
C LYS A 300 19.57 -1.87 -21.98
N ARG A 301 18.98 -2.71 -21.12
CA ARG A 301 18.51 -2.30 -19.78
C ARG A 301 19.66 -1.85 -18.87
N LYS A 302 20.80 -2.54 -18.89
CA LYS A 302 21.99 -2.14 -18.10
C LYS A 302 22.53 -0.78 -18.53
N VAL A 303 22.59 -0.52 -19.84
CA VAL A 303 23.00 0.77 -20.38
C VAL A 303 22.02 1.86 -19.97
N ALA A 304 20.70 1.63 -20.13
CA ALA A 304 19.67 2.57 -19.71
C ALA A 304 19.70 2.87 -18.20
N GLN A 305 19.91 1.85 -17.36
CA GLN A 305 20.07 2.04 -15.92
C GLN A 305 21.31 2.88 -15.59
N ALA A 306 22.45 2.59 -16.24
CA ALA A 306 23.67 3.37 -16.03
C ALA A 306 23.52 4.83 -16.47
N GLU A 307 22.78 5.10 -17.55
CA GLU A 307 22.44 6.45 -17.99
C GLU A 307 21.53 7.17 -16.99
N HIS A 308 20.49 6.49 -16.50
CA HIS A 308 19.60 7.03 -15.47
C HIS A 308 20.34 7.34 -14.16
N ASP A 309 21.23 6.44 -13.72
CA ASP A 309 22.04 6.62 -12.52
C ASP A 309 23.00 7.80 -12.68
N ARG A 310 23.63 7.96 -13.86
CA ARG A 310 24.47 9.12 -14.19
C ARG A 310 23.69 10.43 -14.12
N GLN A 311 22.48 10.47 -14.69
CA GLN A 311 21.60 11.64 -14.63
C GLN A 311 21.20 11.97 -13.18
N THR A 312 20.86 10.95 -12.38
CA THR A 312 20.50 11.11 -10.97
C THR A 312 21.68 11.64 -10.14
N VAL A 313 22.88 11.12 -10.36
CA VAL A 313 24.12 11.63 -9.74
C VAL A 313 24.37 13.08 -10.14
N GLY A 314 24.13 13.46 -11.40
CA GLY A 314 24.21 14.85 -11.86
C GLY A 314 23.26 15.77 -11.08
N LYS A 315 21.97 15.43 -11.04
CA LYS A 315 20.94 16.16 -10.29
C LYS A 315 21.27 16.28 -8.80
N HIS A 316 21.84 15.23 -8.21
CA HIS A 316 22.28 15.25 -6.81
C HIS A 316 23.47 16.17 -6.57
N ARG A 317 24.43 16.19 -7.49
CA ARG A 317 25.59 17.09 -7.43
C ARG A 317 25.14 18.55 -7.53
N GLU A 318 24.26 18.87 -8.48
CA GLU A 318 23.66 20.21 -8.64
C GLU A 318 22.85 20.65 -7.41
N LYS A 319 22.08 19.74 -6.81
CA LYS A 319 21.32 20.03 -5.60
C LYS A 319 22.24 20.33 -4.42
N LYS A 320 23.36 19.59 -4.28
CA LYS A 320 24.37 19.79 -3.22
C LYS A 320 25.21 21.05 -3.41
N THR A 321 25.60 21.41 -4.63
CA THR A 321 26.26 22.72 -4.89
C THR A 321 25.34 23.88 -4.54
N LYS A 322 24.04 23.78 -4.81
CA LYS A 322 23.05 24.78 -4.39
C LYS A 322 22.82 24.86 -2.87
N THR A 323 23.12 23.80 -2.10
CA THR A 323 22.95 23.78 -0.63
C THR A 323 24.23 24.06 0.16
N GLY A 324 25.37 24.32 -0.49
CA GLY A 324 26.63 24.71 0.18
C GLY A 324 27.27 23.64 1.06
N LYS A 325 26.86 22.36 0.98
CA LYS A 325 27.51 21.26 1.72
C LYS A 325 28.63 20.65 0.87
N GLY A 326 29.85 20.64 1.44
CA GLY A 326 31.12 20.31 0.78
C GLY A 326 31.11 19.07 -0.11
N ILE A 327 31.77 19.21 -1.26
CA ILE A 327 32.00 18.14 -2.25
C ILE A 327 33.21 17.34 -1.75
N MET A 328 33.06 16.02 -1.54
CA MET A 328 34.23 15.15 -1.40
C MET A 328 35.04 15.21 -2.70
N PRO A 329 36.36 15.45 -2.66
CA PRO A 329 37.18 15.47 -3.86
C PRO A 329 37.10 14.12 -4.59
N PRO A 330 37.22 14.11 -5.93
CA PRO A 330 37.24 12.86 -6.70
C PRO A 330 38.37 11.96 -6.19
N LEU A 331 38.09 10.66 -6.11
CA LEU A 331 39.10 9.67 -5.77
C LEU A 331 40.28 9.77 -6.74
N PRO A 332 41.53 9.70 -6.27
CA PRO A 332 42.69 9.71 -7.15
C PRO A 332 42.61 8.52 -8.11
N PRO A 333 43.12 8.67 -9.36
CA PRO A 333 43.12 7.59 -10.33
C PRO A 333 43.90 6.39 -9.77
N LEU A 334 43.35 5.19 -9.95
CA LEU A 334 44.03 3.95 -9.56
C LEU A 334 45.36 3.85 -10.32
N PRO A 335 46.46 3.45 -9.65
CA PRO A 335 47.74 3.27 -10.33
C PRO A 335 47.63 2.18 -11.40
N PRO A 336 48.36 2.31 -12.53
CA PRO A 336 48.35 1.32 -13.58
C PRO A 336 48.81 -0.04 -13.03
N VAL A 337 48.05 -1.09 -13.36
CA VAL A 337 48.34 -2.47 -12.95
C VAL A 337 49.56 -2.95 -13.75
N GLY A 338 50.75 -2.73 -13.19
CA GLY A 338 52.02 -3.09 -13.81
C GLY A 338 53.17 -2.87 -12.82
N GLY A 339 53.27 -3.72 -11.80
CA GLY A 339 54.38 -3.69 -10.84
C GLY A 339 54.29 -4.87 -9.87
N SER A 340 55.34 -5.69 -9.82
CA SER A 340 55.46 -6.88 -9.00
C SER A 340 55.49 -6.54 -7.51
N TRP A 341 54.53 -7.06 -6.74
CA TRP A 341 54.58 -7.00 -5.28
C TRP A 341 55.26 -8.28 -4.73
N ARG A 342 56.59 -8.24 -4.61
CA ARG A 342 57.33 -9.12 -3.70
C ARG A 342 57.28 -8.50 -2.30
N GLN A 343 56.74 -9.28 -1.37
CA GLN A 343 56.97 -9.32 0.09
C GLN A 343 57.53 -8.07 0.79
N SER A 344 56.72 -7.50 1.69
CA SER A 344 57.14 -7.26 3.07
C SER A 344 55.90 -7.20 3.99
N GLY A 345 56.06 -7.78 5.18
CA GLY A 345 54.96 -8.17 6.07
C GLY A 345 54.27 -7.01 6.80
N GLY A 346 53.04 -7.28 7.22
CA GLY A 346 52.25 -6.39 8.06
C GLY A 346 50.78 -6.80 8.03
N SER A 347 50.33 -7.39 9.14
CA SER A 347 48.96 -7.85 9.45
C SER A 347 47.82 -7.22 8.64
N LEU A 348 47.21 -8.00 7.75
CA LEU A 348 45.93 -7.68 7.12
C LEU A 348 44.79 -8.19 8.01
N ALA A 349 44.28 -7.29 8.85
CA ALA A 349 42.96 -7.44 9.42
C ALA A 349 41.93 -7.42 8.28
N VAL A 350 41.31 -8.57 8.03
CA VAL A 350 40.18 -8.72 7.11
C VAL A 350 38.98 -8.00 7.75
N VAL A 351 38.79 -6.73 7.41
CA VAL A 351 37.53 -6.02 7.66
C VAL A 351 36.69 -6.14 6.39
N LEU A 352 35.82 -7.16 6.37
CA LEU A 352 34.75 -7.31 5.39
C LEU A 352 33.72 -6.18 5.59
N TYR A 353 33.89 -5.06 4.89
CA TYR A 353 32.81 -4.09 4.70
C TYR A 353 31.99 -4.49 3.47
N PHE A 354 30.84 -5.12 3.72
CA PHE A 354 29.71 -5.19 2.79
C PHE A 354 28.93 -3.87 2.85
N PRO A 355 28.77 -3.10 1.77
CA PRO A 355 27.75 -2.06 1.72
C PRO A 355 26.48 -2.59 1.04
N MET A 356 25.39 -2.48 1.79
CA MET A 356 24.01 -2.57 1.31
C MET A 356 23.79 -1.65 0.09
N LEU A 357 23.47 -2.25 -1.06
CA LEU A 357 22.79 -1.58 -2.18
C LEU A 357 21.31 -1.93 -2.10
N TYR A 358 20.56 -1.15 -1.31
CA TYR A 358 19.11 -1.07 -1.33
C TYR A 358 18.76 0.39 -1.12
N LEU A 359 18.19 1.04 -2.14
CA LEU A 359 17.42 2.28 -2.15
C LEU A 359 17.70 2.98 -3.48
N TYR A 360 17.00 2.61 -4.55
CA TYR A 360 16.77 3.50 -5.70
C TYR A 360 15.74 2.87 -6.62
N TYR A 361 14.45 3.02 -6.28
CA TYR A 361 13.32 3.05 -7.23
C TYR A 361 12.06 3.37 -6.43
N PHE A 362 11.95 4.63 -6.00
CA PHE A 362 10.72 5.25 -5.50
C PHE A 362 10.87 6.75 -5.70
N SER A 363 10.49 7.25 -6.88
CA SER A 363 10.18 8.67 -7.13
C SER A 363 9.93 8.95 -8.61
N VAL A 364 8.84 8.42 -9.16
CA VAL A 364 8.04 9.16 -10.16
C VAL A 364 6.61 8.65 -9.99
N TRP A 365 5.76 9.44 -9.35
CA TRP A 365 4.29 9.51 -9.41
C TRP A 365 3.91 10.40 -8.22
N VAL A 366 4.04 11.71 -8.45
CA VAL A 366 3.33 12.77 -7.72
C VAL A 366 2.26 13.25 -8.65
#